data_AF-A0A1X7BWI7-F1
#
_entry.id   AF-A0A1X7BWI7-F1
#
_cell.length_a   1.000
_cell.length_b   1.000
_cell.length_c   1.000
_cell.angle_alpha   90.00
_cell.angle_beta   90.00
_cell.angle_gamma   90.00
#
_symmetry.space_group_name_H-M   'P 1'
#
loop_
_entity.id
_entity.type
_entity.pdbx_description
1 polymer ?
#
loop_
_entity_poly.entity_id
_entity_poly.type
_entity_poly.pdbx_seq_one_letter_code
_entity_poly.pdbx_strand_id
1 'polypeptide(L)'
;MIQMLLVGYCFGIRSERHLCDEVNLNLAYRWFCRLDHTYHILDHSTFSKNHHGRFRESDLLRHVFETTVARCMEEGLVGGQGLAVDATLIVADVQKQSSGNPEDWADSRLSLSSLSLIEEAARPSRQDA
;
A
#
# COMPACT_ATOMS: atom_id res chain seq x y z
N MET A 1 -10.89 -11.42 0.53
CA MET A 1 -10.17 -10.22 1.00
C MET A 1 -9.52 -9.43 -0.13
N ILE A 2 -8.62 -9.99 -0.94
CA ILE A 2 -7.96 -9.24 -2.05
C ILE A 2 -8.98 -8.61 -3.02
N GLN A 3 -10.02 -9.36 -3.40
CA GLN A 3 -11.09 -8.82 -4.26
C GLN A 3 -11.84 -7.66 -3.60
N MET A 4 -12.08 -7.72 -2.28
CA MET A 4 -12.69 -6.61 -1.55
C MET A 4 -11.76 -5.39 -1.57
N LEU A 5 -10.46 -5.57 -1.33
CA LEU A 5 -9.48 -4.48 -1.41
C LEU A 5 -9.44 -3.84 -2.81
N LEU A 6 -9.58 -4.65 -3.87
CA LEU A 6 -9.65 -4.15 -5.24
C LEU A 6 -10.90 -3.28 -5.47
N VAL A 7 -12.06 -3.71 -4.97
CA VAL A 7 -13.28 -2.88 -4.97
C VAL A 7 -13.01 -1.56 -4.26
N GLY A 8 -12.41 -1.60 -3.08
CA GLY A 8 -12.09 -0.40 -2.33
C GLY A 8 -11.18 0.56 -3.11
N TYR A 9 -10.16 0.04 -3.77
CA TYR A 9 -9.25 0.84 -4.58
C TYR A 9 -9.93 1.43 -5.83
N CYS A 10 -10.65 0.61 -6.60
CA CYS A 10 -11.30 1.03 -7.84
C CYS A 10 -12.41 2.07 -7.63
N PHE A 11 -13.15 1.97 -6.51
CA PHE A 11 -14.26 2.86 -6.20
C PHE A 11 -13.90 3.95 -5.17
N GLY A 12 -12.63 4.07 -4.79
CA GLY A 12 -12.15 5.11 -3.87
C GLY A 12 -12.59 4.96 -2.41
N ILE A 13 -13.02 3.77 -1.99
CA ILE A 13 -13.37 3.47 -0.60
C ILE A 13 -12.08 3.21 0.20
N ARG A 14 -11.65 4.21 0.97
CA ARG A 14 -10.41 4.15 1.76
C ARG A 14 -10.57 3.48 3.13
N SER A 15 -11.78 3.45 3.67
CA SER A 15 -12.07 2.87 4.98
C SER A 15 -12.44 1.39 4.83
N GLU A 16 -11.64 0.50 5.44
CA GLU A 16 -11.90 -0.95 5.43
C GLU A 16 -13.25 -1.30 6.07
N ARG A 17 -13.66 -0.55 7.10
CA ARG A 17 -14.99 -0.69 7.71
C ARG A 17 -16.10 -0.36 6.73
N HIS A 18 -15.98 0.77 6.05
CA HIS A 18 -16.95 1.19 5.04
C HIS A 18 -16.97 0.22 3.85
N LEU A 19 -15.82 -0.34 3.48
CA LEU A 19 -15.72 -1.38 2.46
C LEU A 19 -16.48 -2.65 2.87
N CYS A 20 -16.37 -3.08 4.13
CA CYS A 20 -17.16 -4.21 4.63
C CYS A 20 -18.67 -3.93 4.55
N ASP A 21 -19.10 -2.72 4.91
CA ASP A 21 -20.51 -2.31 4.83
C ASP A 21 -21.00 -2.29 3.38
N GLU A 22 -20.22 -1.72 2.47
CA GLU A 22 -20.57 -1.66 1.05
C GLU A 22 -20.63 -3.05 0.41
N VAL A 23 -19.68 -3.93 0.74
CA VAL A 23 -19.73 -5.32 0.29
C VAL A 23 -20.93 -6.05 0.91
N ASN A 24 -21.43 -5.64 2.08
CA ASN A 24 -22.62 -6.25 2.68
C ASN A 24 -23.91 -5.85 1.96
N LEU A 25 -24.01 -4.57 1.59
CA LEU A 25 -25.23 -3.99 1.03
C LEU A 25 -25.31 -4.18 -0.48
N ASN A 26 -24.18 -4.27 -1.17
CA ASN A 26 -24.12 -4.30 -2.62
C ASN A 26 -23.92 -5.73 -3.17
N LEU A 27 -24.98 -6.27 -3.79
CA LEU A 27 -24.95 -7.62 -4.35
C LEU A 27 -23.91 -7.79 -5.47
N ALA A 28 -23.63 -6.74 -6.25
CA ALA A 28 -22.61 -6.79 -7.30
C ALA A 28 -21.20 -6.93 -6.67
N TYR A 29 -20.95 -6.26 -5.54
CA TYR A 29 -19.69 -6.41 -4.81
C TYR A 29 -19.56 -7.80 -4.17
N ARG A 30 -20.64 -8.39 -3.62
CA ARG A 30 -20.61 -9.78 -3.12
C ARG A 30 -20.33 -10.77 -4.23
N TRP A 31 -21.01 -10.62 -5.36
CA TRP A 31 -20.80 -11.44 -6.55
C TRP A 31 -19.33 -11.37 -7.02
N PHE A 32 -18.79 -10.15 -7.13
CA PHE A 32 -17.39 -9.94 -7.52
C PHE A 32 -16.41 -10.57 -6.53
N CYS A 33 -16.66 -10.39 -5.22
CA CYS A 33 -15.84 -10.93 -4.15
C CYS A 33 -16.03 -12.45 -3.94
N ARG A 34 -16.83 -13.11 -4.80
CA ARG A 34 -17.17 -14.53 -4.72
C ARG A 34 -17.68 -14.94 -3.34
N LEU A 35 -18.39 -14.02 -2.68
CA LEU A 35 -19.02 -14.27 -1.40
C LEU A 35 -20.43 -14.80 -1.67
N ASP A 36 -20.72 -15.99 -1.16
CA ASP A 36 -22.07 -16.53 -1.21
C ASP A 36 -23.02 -15.65 -0.39
N HIS A 37 -24.30 -15.61 -0.77
CA HIS A 37 -25.33 -14.82 -0.11
C HIS A 37 -25.41 -15.12 1.41
N THR A 38 -25.14 -16.37 1.80
CA THR A 38 -25.14 -16.87 3.18
C THR A 38 -23.85 -16.59 3.95
N TYR A 39 -22.76 -16.21 3.27
CA TYR A 39 -21.46 -16.07 3.92
C TYR A 39 -21.34 -14.75 4.65
N HIS A 40 -20.97 -14.82 5.93
CA HIS A 40 -20.64 -13.65 6.73
C HIS A 40 -19.39 -12.96 6.19
N ILE A 41 -19.42 -11.63 6.12
CA ILE A 41 -18.31 -10.82 5.61
C ILE A 41 -17.18 -10.79 6.64
N LEU A 42 -15.95 -10.80 6.17
CA LEU A 42 -14.80 -10.69 7.07
C LEU A 42 -14.87 -9.37 7.82
N ASP A 43 -14.68 -9.41 9.14
CA ASP A 43 -14.58 -8.20 9.93
C ASP A 43 -13.36 -7.38 9.48
N HIS A 44 -13.47 -6.06 9.57
CA HIS A 44 -12.42 -5.11 9.19
C HIS A 44 -11.08 -5.42 9.89
N SER A 45 -11.09 -5.94 11.12
CA SER A 45 -9.88 -6.36 11.84
C SER A 45 -9.07 -7.45 11.11
N THR A 46 -9.70 -8.22 10.23
CA THR A 46 -9.04 -9.23 9.40
C THR A 46 -8.11 -8.60 8.37
N PHE A 47 -8.48 -7.42 7.84
CA PHE A 47 -7.66 -6.70 6.87
C PHE A 47 -6.38 -6.22 7.53
N SER A 48 -6.49 -5.50 8.65
CA SER A 48 -5.35 -5.03 9.44
C SER A 48 -4.39 -6.16 9.83
N LYS A 49 -4.90 -7.29 10.34
CA LYS A 49 -4.07 -8.46 10.70
C LYS A 49 -3.34 -9.06 9.50
N ASN A 50 -4.00 -9.19 8.36
CA ASN A 50 -3.35 -9.72 7.15
C ASN A 50 -2.34 -8.73 6.56
N HIS A 51 -2.59 -7.42 6.67
CA HIS A 51 -1.67 -6.40 6.18
C HIS A 51 -0.36 -6.38 6.97
N HIS A 52 -0.44 -6.45 8.31
CA HIS A 52 0.74 -6.39 9.18
C HIS A 52 1.46 -7.72 9.34
N GLY A 53 0.75 -8.85 9.26
CA GLY A 53 1.35 -10.18 9.32
C GLY A 53 1.57 -10.76 7.93
N ARG A 54 0.63 -11.62 7.50
CA ARG A 54 0.78 -12.55 6.38
C ARG A 54 1.22 -11.90 5.06
N PHE A 55 0.72 -10.73 4.70
CA PHE A 55 1.10 -10.09 3.43
C PHE A 55 2.48 -9.48 3.46
N ARG A 56 2.84 -8.84 4.59
CA ARG A 56 4.16 -8.24 4.77
C ARG A 56 5.25 -9.32 4.84
N GLU A 57 4.97 -10.46 5.46
CA GLU A 57 5.92 -11.58 5.58
C GLU A 57 6.11 -12.37 4.28
N SER A 58 5.14 -12.34 3.36
CA SER A 58 5.12 -13.21 2.18
C SER A 58 5.67 -12.60 0.89
N ASP A 59 5.99 -11.30 0.88
CA ASP A 59 6.33 -10.54 -0.34
C ASP A 59 5.33 -10.70 -1.50
N LEU A 60 4.11 -11.20 -1.25
CA LEU A 60 3.15 -11.57 -2.29
C LEU A 60 2.73 -10.36 -3.12
N LEU A 61 2.43 -9.24 -2.46
CA LEU A 61 2.03 -8.00 -3.13
C LEU A 61 3.15 -7.47 -4.02
N ARG A 62 4.40 -7.59 -3.57
CA ARG A 62 5.59 -7.22 -4.35
C ARG A 62 5.69 -8.05 -5.61
N HIS A 63 5.62 -9.38 -5.49
CA HIS A 63 5.70 -10.28 -6.65
C HIS A 63 4.59 -10.03 -7.66
N VAL A 64 3.35 -9.84 -7.21
CA VAL A 64 2.21 -9.54 -8.09
C VAL A 64 2.42 -8.22 -8.81
N PHE A 65 2.89 -7.19 -8.10
CA PHE A 65 3.19 -5.89 -8.70
C PHE A 65 4.30 -6.00 -9.75
N GLU A 66 5.45 -6.56 -9.38
CA GLU A 66 6.60 -6.72 -10.27
C GLU A 66 6.24 -7.54 -11.52
N THR A 67 5.49 -8.64 -11.35
CA THR A 67 5.02 -9.47 -12.48
C THR A 67 4.08 -8.69 -13.40
N THR A 68 3.20 -7.88 -12.83
CA THR A 68 2.26 -7.06 -13.62
C THR A 68 3.01 -5.98 -14.40
N VAL A 69 3.96 -5.29 -13.76
CA VAL A 69 4.80 -4.28 -14.41
C VAL A 69 5.67 -4.89 -15.51
N ALA A 70 6.28 -6.05 -15.26
CA ALA A 70 7.07 -6.75 -16.25
C ALA A 70 6.26 -7.06 -17.52
N ARG A 71 5.02 -7.55 -17.36
CA ARG A 71 4.12 -7.75 -18.51
C ARG A 71 3.76 -6.46 -19.23
N CYS A 72 3.50 -5.38 -18.49
CA CYS A 72 3.24 -4.08 -19.10
C CYS A 72 4.46 -3.57 -19.89
N MET A 73 5.69 -3.87 -19.45
CA MET A 73 6.90 -3.55 -20.19
C MET A 73 7.04 -4.40 -21.47
N GLU A 74 6.75 -5.70 -21.38
CA GLU A 74 6.75 -6.62 -22.54
C GLU A 74 5.76 -6.17 -23.62
N GLU A 75 4.57 -5.72 -23.22
CA GLU A 75 3.52 -5.20 -24.11
C GLU A 75 3.76 -3.74 -24.55
N GLY A 76 4.88 -3.12 -24.15
CA GLY A 76 5.22 -1.75 -24.52
C GLY A 76 4.36 -0.65 -23.89
N LEU A 77 3.58 -0.97 -22.85
CA LEU A 77 2.76 -0.01 -22.10
C LEU A 77 3.60 0.86 -21.15
N VAL A 78 4.79 0.39 -20.76
CA VAL A 78 5.70 1.07 -19.84
C VAL A 78 7.09 1.16 -20.47
N GLY A 79 7.55 2.39 -20.76
CA GLY A 79 8.86 2.62 -21.39
C GLY A 79 10.04 2.77 -20.43
N GLY A 80 9.79 3.06 -19.14
CA GLY A 80 10.84 3.16 -18.12
C GLY A 80 11.73 4.42 -18.19
N GLN A 81 11.44 5.39 -19.06
CA GLN A 81 12.28 6.59 -19.25
C GLN A 81 12.00 7.74 -18.27
N GLY A 82 10.97 7.65 -17.42
CA GLY A 82 10.61 8.72 -16.49
C GLY A 82 10.10 8.18 -15.15
N LEU A 83 10.66 8.69 -14.05
CA LEU A 83 10.19 8.43 -12.69
C LEU A 83 9.38 9.64 -12.22
N ALA A 84 8.09 9.46 -12.02
CA ALA A 84 7.23 10.43 -11.35
C ALA A 84 6.86 9.88 -9.97
N VAL A 85 7.28 10.57 -8.92
CA VAL A 85 6.90 10.25 -7.53
C VAL A 85 5.97 11.35 -7.04
N ASP A 86 4.70 11.03 -6.84
CA ASP A 86 3.76 11.92 -6.15
C ASP A 86 3.84 11.62 -4.65
N ALA A 87 4.33 12.59 -3.87
CA ALA A 87 4.44 12.47 -2.43
C ALA A 87 3.60 13.56 -1.76
N THR A 88 2.64 13.16 -0.95
CA THR A 88 1.89 14.08 -0.08
C THR A 88 2.58 14.15 1.27
N LEU A 89 3.07 15.32 1.67
CA LEU A 89 3.59 15.57 3.01
C LEU A 89 2.42 15.52 4.01
N ILE A 90 2.36 14.46 4.81
CA ILE A 90 1.43 14.37 5.94
C ILE A 90 2.11 14.97 7.16
N VAL A 91 1.54 16.06 7.69
CA VAL A 91 1.97 16.62 8.98
C VAL A 91 1.56 15.65 10.08
N ALA A 92 2.54 14.93 10.63
CA ALA A 92 2.32 14.13 11.82
C ALA A 92 2.26 15.07 13.04
N ASP A 93 1.24 14.91 13.88
CA ASP A 93 1.16 15.59 15.17
C ASP A 93 2.13 14.91 16.14
N VAL A 94 3.40 15.33 16.07
CA VAL A 94 4.46 14.91 16.98
C VAL A 94 4.58 16.00 18.04
N GLN A 95 4.52 15.59 19.31
CA GLN A 95 4.67 16.48 20.46
C GLN A 95 5.94 17.34 20.30
N LYS A 96 5.73 18.64 20.07
CA LYS A 96 6.70 19.65 19.61
C LYS A 96 7.94 19.87 20.51
N GLN A 97 8.05 19.11 21.59
CA GLN A 97 9.14 19.20 22.55
C GLN A 97 10.38 18.38 22.15
N SER A 98 10.30 17.56 21.10
CA SER A 98 11.42 16.73 20.61
C SER A 98 11.64 16.83 19.09
N SER A 99 11.08 17.83 18.40
CA SER A 99 11.38 18.05 16.99
C SER A 99 12.65 18.91 16.87
N GLY A 100 13.71 18.36 16.29
CA GLY A 100 14.91 19.11 15.90
C GLY A 100 14.57 20.27 14.95
N ASN A 101 15.48 21.25 14.83
CA ASN A 101 15.24 22.50 14.11
C ASN A 101 14.86 22.23 12.64
N PRO A 102 13.74 22.78 12.11
CA PRO A 102 13.30 22.55 10.73
C PRO A 102 14.31 22.96 9.65
N GLU A 103 15.25 23.85 9.96
CA GLU A 103 16.32 24.27 9.06
C GLU A 103 17.33 23.16 8.75
N ASP A 104 17.48 22.15 9.62
CA ASP A 104 18.36 20.99 9.37
C ASP A 104 17.83 20.10 8.22
N TRP A 105 16.56 20.24 7.87
CA TRP A 105 15.90 19.44 6.83
C TRP A 105 16.01 20.08 5.44
N ALA A 106 16.37 21.36 5.37
CA ALA A 106 16.39 22.13 4.12
C ALA A 106 17.61 21.84 3.23
N ASP A 107 18.65 21.19 3.77
CA ASP A 107 19.89 20.94 3.03
C ASP A 107 19.93 19.58 2.29
N SER A 108 18.86 18.79 2.39
CA SER A 108 18.71 17.56 1.62
C SER A 108 18.11 17.83 0.24
N ARG A 109 18.77 18.68 -0.56
CA ARG A 109 18.55 18.64 -2.02
C ARG A 109 18.98 17.25 -2.46
N LEU A 110 17.99 16.41 -2.76
CA LEU A 110 18.12 15.03 -3.20
C LEU A 110 19.14 14.95 -4.36
N SER A 111 20.40 14.75 -4.00
CA SER A 111 21.45 14.43 -4.96
C SER A 111 21.33 12.94 -5.29
N LEU A 112 21.81 12.54 -6.47
CA LEU A 112 21.74 11.15 -6.91
C LEU A 112 22.44 10.16 -5.96
N SER A 113 23.27 10.64 -5.03
CA SER A 113 23.82 9.83 -3.93
C SER A 113 22.82 9.52 -2.80
N SER A 114 21.71 10.25 -2.68
CA SER A 114 20.64 9.96 -1.72
C SER A 114 19.77 8.77 -2.14
N LEU A 115 19.84 8.33 -3.40
CA LEU A 115 19.07 7.18 -3.91
C LEU A 115 19.55 5.84 -3.32
N SER A 116 20.85 5.69 -3.03
CA SER A 116 21.37 4.50 -2.35
C SER A 116 20.89 4.39 -0.90
N LEU A 117 20.64 5.53 -0.24
CA LEU A 117 20.08 5.58 1.12
C LEU A 117 18.62 5.14 1.18
N ILE A 118 17.83 5.41 0.12
CA ILE A 118 16.45 4.93 0.02
C ILE A 118 16.42 3.42 -0.24
N GLU A 119 17.36 2.91 -1.05
CA GLU A 119 17.51 1.48 -1.31
C GLU A 119 17.96 0.70 -0.05
N GLU A 120 18.85 1.28 0.75
CA GLU A 120 19.29 0.73 2.04
C GLU A 120 18.17 0.75 3.08
N ALA A 121 17.36 1.82 3.14
CA ALA A 121 16.22 1.94 4.05
C ALA A 121 15.03 1.03 3.67
N ALA A 122 14.92 0.63 2.39
CA ALA A 122 13.91 -0.30 1.91
C ALA A 122 14.27 -1.78 2.11
N ARG A 123 15.49 -2.09 2.59
CA ARG A 123 15.83 -3.46 3.03
C ARG A 123 15.18 -3.73 4.38
N PRO A 124 14.35 -4.78 4.52
CA PRO A 124 13.83 -5.15 5.82
C PRO A 124 14.98 -5.54 6.75
N SER A 125 15.06 -4.85 7.90
CA SER A 125 16.00 -5.14 8.98
C SER A 125 15.86 -6.59 9.42
N ARG A 126 16.89 -7.38 9.14
CA ARG A 126 17.00 -8.78 9.57
C ARG A 126 17.49 -8.81 11.02
N GLN A 127 16.61 -8.48 11.94
CA GLN A 127 16.67 -8.65 13.40
C GLN A 127 15.25 -8.27 13.84
N ASP A 128 14.41 -9.21 14.27
CA ASP A 128 14.49 -9.81 15.59
C ASP A 128 14.24 -11.33 15.58
N ALA A 129 15.11 -12.06 16.27
CA ALA A 129 14.93 -13.45 16.70
C ALA A 129 14.73 -13.46 18.22
#